data_AF-A0A3G2EA37-F1
#
_entry.id   AF-A0A3G2EA37-F1
#
_cell.length_a   1.000
_cell.length_b   1.000
_cell.length_c   1.000
_cell.angle_alpha   90.00
_cell.angle_beta   90.00
_cell.angle_gamma   90.00
#
_symmetry.space_group_name_H-M   'P 1'
#
loop_
_entity.id
_entity.type
_entity.pdbx_description
1 polymer ?
#
loop_
_entity_poly.entity_id
_entity_poly.type
_entity_poly.pdbx_seq_one_letter_code
_entity_poly.pdbx_strand_id
1 'polypeptide(L)'
;MPSIMIALIGLASSLGSSYIQTQRVATETAQKVIGNNLIPIGAVIGSMLPPAEFYRQAGLDSTYVPEKYTWVLADGRDVTRSVYEKISSGKRTVPDLRGLFLRGINEGARNDPDGERMAGSVQPDSFAAHNHVAALPRIAERIEAAAYGGIAARVVAASENGSTAVSVENKGGPETRPRNAAVYWYIRIN
;
A
#
# COMPACT_ATOMS: atom_id res chain seq x y z
N MET A 1 18.40 66.26 -28.85
CA MET A 1 18.50 65.80 -27.45
C MET A 1 17.33 64.91 -27.00
N PRO A 2 16.03 65.15 -27.32
CA PRO A 2 14.93 64.31 -26.80
C PRO A 2 14.82 62.92 -27.46
N SER A 3 15.24 62.79 -28.73
CA SER A 3 15.11 61.54 -29.50
C SER A 3 16.02 60.40 -29.02
N ILE A 4 17.15 60.73 -28.38
CA ILE A 4 18.12 59.74 -27.87
C ILE A 4 17.64 59.14 -26.54
N MET A 5 16.98 59.93 -25.68
CA MET A 5 16.44 59.43 -24.41
C MET A 5 15.28 58.45 -24.61
N ILE A 6 14.39 58.68 -25.58
CA ILE A 6 13.26 57.78 -25.86
C ILE A 6 13.75 56.41 -26.37
N ALA A 7 14.80 56.40 -27.21
CA ALA A 7 15.41 55.17 -27.70
C ALA A 7 16.07 54.34 -26.58
N LEU A 8 16.74 54.99 -25.62
CA LEU A 8 17.34 54.30 -24.47
C LEU A 8 16.30 53.67 -23.52
N ILE A 9 15.15 54.32 -23.32
CA ILE A 9 14.06 53.81 -22.47
C ILE A 9 13.37 52.59 -23.12
N GLY A 10 13.20 52.61 -24.45
CA GLY A 10 12.66 51.46 -25.21
C GLY A 10 13.58 50.23 -25.21
N LEU A 11 14.90 50.44 -25.24
CA LEU A 11 15.90 49.38 -25.13
C LEU A 11 15.93 48.76 -23.72
N ALA A 12 15.88 49.58 -22.67
CA ALA A 12 15.88 49.07 -21.29
C ALA A 12 14.61 48.24 -20.95
N SER A 13 13.44 48.66 -21.44
CA SER A 13 12.18 47.95 -21.22
C SER A 13 12.08 46.62 -22.01
N SER A 14 12.58 46.59 -23.24
CA SER A 14 12.65 45.34 -24.04
C SER A 14 13.67 44.35 -23.50
N LEU A 15 14.80 44.81 -22.96
CA LEU A 15 15.77 43.96 -22.24
C LEU A 15 15.20 43.40 -20.92
N GLY A 16 14.43 44.21 -20.18
CA GLY A 16 13.73 43.73 -18.98
C GLY A 16 12.68 42.67 -19.29
N SER A 17 11.90 42.85 -20.36
CA SER A 17 10.87 41.89 -20.79
C SER A 17 11.48 40.57 -21.29
N SER A 18 12.55 40.63 -22.09
CA SER A 18 13.24 39.42 -22.56
C SER A 18 13.94 38.66 -21.43
N TYR A 19 14.48 39.37 -20.43
CA TYR A 19 15.04 38.76 -19.22
C TYR A 19 13.96 37.99 -18.43
N ILE A 20 12.79 38.60 -18.20
CA ILE A 20 11.67 37.95 -17.51
C ILE A 20 11.16 36.73 -18.29
N GLN A 21 11.03 36.85 -19.62
CA GLN A 21 10.63 35.74 -20.48
C GLN A 21 11.63 34.57 -20.41
N THR A 22 12.93 34.88 -20.40
CA THR A 22 13.99 33.87 -20.31
C THR A 22 13.98 33.16 -18.96
N GLN A 23 13.83 33.90 -17.86
CA GLN A 23 13.71 33.34 -16.50
C GLN A 23 12.48 32.44 -16.35
N ARG A 24 11.35 32.83 -16.96
CA ARG A 24 10.12 32.03 -16.98
C ARG A 24 10.32 30.71 -17.72
N VAL A 25 10.89 30.74 -18.93
CA VAL A 25 11.18 29.53 -19.72
C VAL A 25 12.17 28.61 -19.00
N ALA A 26 13.20 29.17 -18.34
CA ALA A 26 14.15 28.40 -17.56
C ALA A 26 13.50 27.69 -16.36
N THR A 27 12.59 28.38 -15.66
CA THR A 27 11.86 27.81 -14.51
C THR A 27 10.87 26.73 -14.96
N GLU A 28 10.12 26.97 -16.03
CA GLU A 28 9.21 25.99 -16.63
C GLU A 28 9.98 24.75 -17.14
N THR A 29 11.17 24.95 -17.73
CA THR A 29 12.04 23.86 -18.18
C THR A 29 12.62 23.08 -17.00
N ALA A 30 13.10 23.75 -15.96
CA ALA A 30 13.61 23.10 -14.76
C ALA A 30 12.50 22.30 -14.04
N GLN A 31 11.30 22.86 -13.90
CA GLN A 31 10.14 22.14 -13.36
C GLN A 31 9.76 20.93 -14.22
N LYS A 32 9.87 21.04 -15.55
CA LYS A 32 9.59 19.92 -16.47
C LYS A 32 10.65 18.82 -16.39
N VAL A 33 11.93 19.19 -16.28
CA VAL A 33 13.05 18.23 -16.17
C VAL A 33 13.08 17.56 -14.81
N ILE A 34 12.86 18.32 -13.73
CA ILE A 34 12.84 17.82 -12.36
C ILE A 34 11.53 17.07 -12.08
N GLY A 35 10.38 17.57 -12.55
CA GLY A 35 9.06 16.99 -12.28
C GLY A 35 8.82 15.62 -12.92
N ASN A 36 9.44 15.33 -14.07
CA ASN A 36 9.17 14.08 -14.78
C ASN A 36 10.03 12.89 -14.30
N ASN A 37 11.19 13.13 -13.66
CA ASN A 37 12.20 12.09 -13.40
C ASN A 37 12.45 11.74 -11.92
N LEU A 38 11.79 12.37 -10.95
CA LEU A 38 12.12 12.14 -9.54
C LEU A 38 11.57 10.83 -8.95
N ILE A 39 10.46 10.31 -9.48
CA ILE A 39 9.81 9.11 -8.92
C ILE A 39 9.64 8.07 -10.02
N PRO A 40 10.20 6.86 -9.96
CA PRO A 40 10.09 5.91 -11.06
C PRO A 40 8.64 5.45 -11.30
N ILE A 41 8.35 5.05 -12.53
CA ILE A 41 7.09 4.38 -12.87
C ILE A 41 6.99 3.05 -12.09
N GLY A 42 5.81 2.75 -11.57
CA GLY A 42 5.60 1.60 -10.67
C GLY A 42 5.90 1.88 -9.20
N ALA A 43 6.41 3.07 -8.85
CA ALA A 43 6.53 3.48 -7.45
C ALA A 43 5.15 3.51 -6.78
N VAL A 44 5.10 3.05 -5.53
CA VAL A 44 3.90 3.07 -4.68
C VAL A 44 4.11 4.05 -3.54
N ILE A 45 3.14 4.94 -3.33
CA ILE A 45 3.15 5.93 -2.23
C ILE A 45 1.87 5.83 -1.42
N GLY A 46 1.98 6.13 -0.13
CA GLY A 46 0.83 6.30 0.75
C GLY A 46 0.34 7.75 0.74
N SER A 47 -0.97 7.94 0.74
CA SER A 47 -1.59 9.26 0.88
C SER A 47 -2.81 9.20 1.79
N MET A 48 -3.08 10.30 2.50
CA MET A 48 -4.30 10.48 3.28
C MET A 48 -5.49 10.92 2.42
N LEU A 49 -5.24 11.37 1.19
CA LEU A 49 -6.28 11.89 0.31
C LEU A 49 -6.99 10.75 -0.44
N PRO A 50 -8.33 10.71 -0.43
CA PRO A 50 -9.07 9.77 -1.25
C PRO A 50 -8.96 10.13 -2.74
N PRO A 51 -9.27 9.19 -3.66
CA PRO A 51 -8.98 9.35 -5.09
C PRO A 51 -9.53 10.63 -5.70
N ALA A 52 -10.77 10.99 -5.37
CA ALA A 52 -11.39 12.21 -5.88
C ALA A 52 -10.63 13.48 -5.49
N GLU A 53 -9.99 13.53 -4.31
CA GLU A 53 -9.23 14.70 -3.87
C GLU A 53 -7.81 14.69 -4.40
N PHE A 54 -7.19 13.50 -4.42
CA PHE A 54 -5.86 13.31 -4.98
C PHE A 54 -5.80 13.72 -6.46
N TYR A 55 -6.79 13.31 -7.26
CA TYR A 55 -6.84 13.63 -8.69
C TYR A 55 -7.15 15.10 -8.97
N ARG A 56 -7.91 15.77 -8.10
CA ARG A 56 -8.16 17.22 -8.22
C ARG A 56 -6.89 18.04 -8.13
N GLN A 57 -5.87 17.59 -7.40
CA GLN A 57 -4.56 18.26 -7.34
C GLN A 57 -3.88 18.29 -8.72
N ALA A 58 -4.17 17.32 -9.58
CA ALA A 58 -3.69 17.24 -10.95
C ALA A 58 -4.68 17.83 -11.99
N GLY A 59 -5.78 18.45 -11.54
CA GLY A 59 -6.81 19.00 -12.43
C GLY A 59 -7.64 17.94 -13.17
N LEU A 60 -7.71 16.71 -12.64
CA LEU A 60 -8.49 15.61 -13.22
C LEU A 60 -9.81 15.46 -12.46
N ASP A 61 -10.95 15.46 -13.15
CA ASP A 61 -12.25 15.70 -12.51
C ASP A 61 -13.36 14.65 -12.71
N SER A 62 -13.28 13.72 -13.69
CA SER A 62 -14.45 12.82 -13.87
C SER A 62 -14.26 11.60 -14.77
N THR A 63 -13.53 11.70 -15.88
CA THR A 63 -13.41 10.60 -16.85
C THR A 63 -12.04 9.94 -16.74
N TYR A 64 -12.03 8.68 -16.29
CA TYR A 64 -10.81 7.90 -16.21
C TYR A 64 -10.29 7.56 -17.61
N VAL A 65 -9.08 8.03 -17.91
CA VAL A 65 -8.35 7.77 -19.16
C VAL A 65 -6.90 7.50 -18.75
N PRO A 66 -6.41 6.24 -18.77
CA PRO A 66 -5.11 5.87 -18.21
C PRO A 66 -3.95 6.78 -18.61
N GLU A 67 -3.91 7.24 -19.86
CA GLU A 67 -2.84 8.07 -20.41
C GLU A 67 -2.79 9.50 -19.84
N LYS A 68 -3.87 9.96 -19.19
CA LYS A 68 -3.94 11.28 -18.55
C LYS A 68 -3.53 11.26 -17.08
N TYR A 69 -3.54 10.09 -16.45
CA TYR A 69 -3.30 9.96 -15.01
C TYR A 69 -1.83 9.62 -14.74
N THR A 70 -1.09 10.50 -14.08
CA THR A 70 0.27 10.19 -13.58
C THR A 70 0.22 9.13 -12.48
N TRP A 71 -0.79 9.22 -11.61
CA TRP A 71 -1.00 8.35 -10.46
C TRP A 71 -2.42 7.81 -10.46
N VAL A 72 -2.57 6.56 -10.03
CA VAL A 72 -3.88 5.94 -9.80
C VAL A 72 -3.88 5.21 -8.47
N LEU A 73 -5.06 5.06 -7.86
CA LEU A 73 -5.23 4.17 -6.72
C LEU A 73 -4.83 2.74 -7.15
N ALA A 74 -4.07 2.05 -6.31
CA ALA A 74 -3.73 0.64 -6.50
C ALA A 74 -4.93 -0.23 -6.09
N ASP A 75 -5.92 -0.32 -6.98
CA ASP A 75 -7.22 -0.97 -6.75
C ASP A 75 -7.55 -2.05 -7.79
N GLY A 76 -6.56 -2.54 -8.53
CA GLY A 76 -6.77 -3.57 -9.55
C GLY A 76 -7.27 -3.07 -10.91
N ARG A 77 -7.47 -1.75 -11.09
CA ARG A 77 -8.01 -1.21 -12.35
C ARG A 77 -7.12 -1.47 -13.58
N ASP A 78 -7.75 -1.45 -14.75
CA ASP A 78 -7.07 -1.45 -16.03
C ASP A 78 -6.36 -0.11 -16.28
N VAL A 79 -5.12 -0.19 -16.76
CA VAL A 79 -4.22 0.91 -17.11
C VAL A 79 -3.65 0.72 -18.52
N THR A 80 -4.40 0.05 -19.40
CA THR A 80 -4.01 -0.16 -20.79
C THR A 80 -3.66 1.18 -21.45
N ARG A 81 -2.58 1.19 -22.23
CA ARG A 81 -1.93 2.33 -22.91
C ARG A 81 -1.10 3.27 -22.03
N SER A 82 -1.04 3.06 -20.72
CA SER A 82 -0.12 3.78 -19.82
C SER A 82 1.36 3.50 -20.10
N VAL A 83 2.26 4.33 -19.57
CA VAL A 83 3.70 4.03 -19.57
C VAL A 83 3.99 2.79 -18.74
N TYR A 84 3.28 2.58 -17.63
CA TYR A 84 3.39 1.38 -16.80
C TYR A 84 3.21 0.10 -17.62
N GLU A 85 2.14 -0.03 -18.41
CA GLU A 85 1.92 -1.21 -19.26
C GLU A 85 3.15 -1.46 -20.17
N LYS A 86 3.64 -0.40 -20.83
CA LYS A 86 4.73 -0.48 -21.81
C LYS A 86 6.04 -0.98 -21.21
N ILE A 87 6.36 -0.61 -19.98
CA ILE A 87 7.63 -0.95 -19.34
C ILE A 87 7.55 -2.18 -18.41
N SER A 88 6.35 -2.58 -18.00
CA SER A 88 6.12 -3.67 -17.03
C SER A 88 5.89 -5.04 -17.69
N SER A 89 6.45 -5.27 -18.89
CA SER A 89 6.18 -6.46 -19.70
C SER A 89 4.70 -6.63 -20.07
N GLY A 90 3.98 -5.52 -20.31
CA GLY A 90 2.59 -5.55 -20.76
C GLY A 90 1.56 -5.76 -19.65
N LYS A 91 1.87 -5.50 -18.37
CA LYS A 91 0.85 -5.56 -17.32
C LYS A 91 -0.19 -4.46 -17.54
N ARG A 92 -1.40 -4.90 -17.87
CA ARG A 92 -2.54 -4.01 -18.13
C ARG A 92 -3.30 -3.60 -16.89
N THR A 93 -3.01 -4.21 -15.73
CA THR A 93 -3.66 -3.86 -14.46
C THR A 93 -2.62 -3.50 -13.42
N VAL A 94 -2.99 -2.58 -12.54
CA VAL A 94 -2.24 -2.32 -11.30
C VAL A 94 -2.59 -3.37 -10.25
N PRO A 95 -1.77 -3.59 -9.21
CA PRO A 95 -2.18 -4.41 -8.08
C PRO A 95 -3.37 -3.79 -7.32
N ASP A 96 -4.16 -4.62 -6.66
CA ASP A 96 -5.11 -4.18 -5.63
C ASP A 96 -4.44 -4.28 -4.25
N LEU A 97 -4.11 -3.14 -3.66
CA LEU A 97 -3.40 -3.05 -2.39
C LEU A 97 -4.31 -2.61 -1.24
N ARG A 98 -5.62 -2.51 -1.48
CA ARG A 98 -6.58 -2.06 -0.46
C ARG A 98 -6.67 -3.10 0.65
N GLY A 99 -6.40 -2.66 1.88
CA GLY A 99 -6.44 -3.53 3.06
C GLY A 99 -5.27 -4.49 3.20
N LEU A 100 -4.22 -4.37 2.37
CA LEU A 100 -3.05 -5.24 2.43
C LEU A 100 -1.87 -4.58 3.16
N PHE A 101 -1.09 -5.40 3.85
CA PHE A 101 0.27 -5.05 4.26
C PHE A 101 1.24 -5.31 3.10
N LEU A 102 2.17 -4.38 2.89
CA LEU A 102 3.21 -4.51 1.86
C LEU A 102 4.45 -5.18 2.46
N ARG A 103 4.90 -6.24 1.78
CA ARG A 103 6.16 -6.93 2.09
C ARG A 103 7.15 -6.69 0.95
N GLY A 104 8.43 -6.51 1.30
CA GLY A 104 9.51 -6.52 0.32
C GLY A 104 9.60 -7.86 -0.42
N ILE A 105 9.98 -7.81 -1.70
CA ILE A 105 10.30 -9.02 -2.47
C ILE A 105 11.58 -9.64 -1.92
N ASN A 106 11.65 -10.96 -1.97
CA ASN A 106 12.77 -11.72 -1.41
C ASN A 106 14.10 -11.32 -2.02
N GLU A 107 14.19 -11.25 -3.34
CA GLU A 107 15.42 -10.96 -4.07
C GLU A 107 16.58 -11.82 -3.54
N GLY A 108 16.37 -13.13 -3.46
CA GLY A 108 17.40 -14.06 -2.96
C GLY A 108 17.71 -13.97 -1.45
N ALA A 109 17.09 -13.08 -0.67
CA ALA A 109 17.33 -12.93 0.77
C ALA A 109 16.72 -14.05 1.65
N ARG A 110 15.85 -14.91 1.08
CA ARG A 110 15.23 -16.09 1.74
C ARG A 110 14.42 -15.78 3.00
N ASN A 111 13.89 -14.57 3.14
CA ASN A 111 13.10 -14.13 4.30
C ASN A 111 11.60 -14.44 4.16
N ASP A 112 11.11 -14.62 2.93
CA ASP A 112 9.75 -15.06 2.64
C ASP A 112 9.67 -16.59 2.64
N PRO A 113 8.82 -17.20 3.50
CA PRO A 113 8.66 -18.65 3.56
C PRO A 113 8.11 -19.24 2.26
N ASP A 114 7.42 -18.45 1.43
CA ASP A 114 6.89 -18.90 0.14
C ASP A 114 7.92 -18.72 -0.99
N GLY A 115 9.14 -18.28 -0.68
CA GLY A 115 10.23 -18.15 -1.65
C GLY A 115 10.12 -16.90 -2.53
N GLU A 116 10.65 -16.95 -3.74
CA GLU A 116 10.68 -15.81 -4.65
C GLU A 116 9.29 -15.59 -5.26
N ARG A 117 8.75 -14.38 -5.07
CA ARG A 117 7.40 -14.03 -5.52
C ARG A 117 7.44 -12.90 -6.55
N MET A 118 6.37 -12.76 -7.31
CA MET A 118 6.21 -11.63 -8.23
C MET A 118 5.72 -10.39 -7.49
N ALA A 119 6.25 -9.22 -7.84
CA ALA A 119 5.74 -7.94 -7.35
C ALA A 119 4.24 -7.78 -7.69
N GLY A 120 3.44 -7.48 -6.65
CA GLY A 120 1.98 -7.40 -6.72
C GLY A 120 1.23 -8.69 -6.40
N SER A 121 1.93 -9.81 -6.15
CA SER A 121 1.28 -11.04 -5.67
C SER A 121 0.81 -10.90 -4.22
N VAL A 122 -0.36 -11.47 -3.93
CA VAL A 122 -0.97 -11.47 -2.60
C VAL A 122 -0.66 -12.79 -1.91
N GLN A 123 -0.25 -12.72 -0.65
CA GLN A 123 -0.09 -13.87 0.24
C GLN A 123 -1.31 -13.91 1.18
N PRO A 124 -1.95 -15.07 1.40
CA PRO A 124 -3.01 -15.18 2.40
C PRO A 124 -2.47 -14.93 3.81
N ASP A 125 -3.37 -14.63 4.74
CA ASP A 125 -2.99 -14.56 6.15
C ASP A 125 -2.53 -15.94 6.66
N SER A 126 -1.60 -15.91 7.60
CA SER A 126 -1.08 -17.12 8.24
C SER A 126 -0.55 -16.77 9.62
N PHE A 127 -0.66 -17.72 10.55
CA PHE A 127 -0.07 -17.63 11.90
C PHE A 127 0.89 -18.81 12.10
N ALA A 128 1.91 -18.60 12.94
CA ALA A 128 2.87 -19.65 13.25
C ALA A 128 2.17 -20.83 13.94
N ALA A 129 2.43 -22.05 13.46
CA ALA A 129 1.89 -23.27 14.05
C ALA A 129 2.32 -23.37 15.52
N HIS A 130 1.36 -23.63 16.42
CA HIS A 130 1.59 -23.83 17.84
C HIS A 130 0.53 -24.77 18.42
N ASN A 131 0.85 -25.44 19.52
CA ASN A 131 -0.05 -26.33 20.24
C ASN A 131 -0.28 -25.85 21.68
N HIS A 132 -1.44 -26.17 22.23
CA HIS A 132 -1.77 -25.95 23.65
C HIS A 132 -1.94 -27.31 24.31
N VAL A 133 -1.24 -27.55 25.42
CA VAL A 133 -1.40 -28.77 26.22
C VAL A 133 -2.02 -28.38 27.56
N ALA A 134 -3.26 -28.82 27.80
CA ALA A 134 -3.90 -28.71 29.10
C ALA A 134 -3.49 -29.93 29.96
N ALA A 135 -2.55 -29.74 30.87
CA ALA A 135 -2.22 -30.76 31.87
C ALA A 135 -3.27 -30.71 32.99
N LEU A 136 -4.19 -31.67 33.01
CA LEU A 136 -5.04 -31.87 34.18
C LEU A 136 -4.19 -32.55 35.27
N PRO A 137 -4.05 -31.97 36.48
CA PRO A 137 -3.48 -32.72 37.59
C PRO A 137 -4.31 -34.00 37.78
N ARG A 138 -3.66 -35.14 37.99
CA ARG A 138 -4.36 -36.39 38.31
C ARG A 138 -5.20 -36.16 39.56
N ILE A 139 -6.50 -36.04 39.41
CA ILE A 139 -7.43 -35.90 40.54
C ILE A 139 -7.87 -37.32 40.87
N ALA A 140 -7.24 -37.92 41.88
CA ALA A 140 -7.62 -39.22 42.43
C ALA A 140 -8.87 -39.16 43.32
N GLU A 141 -9.61 -38.05 43.32
CA GLU A 141 -10.77 -37.89 44.19
C GLU A 141 -11.88 -37.11 43.49
N ARG A 142 -13.12 -37.57 43.72
CA ARG A 142 -14.36 -37.09 43.12
C ARG A 142 -14.41 -35.56 43.02
N ILE A 143 -14.54 -35.04 41.79
CA ILE A 143 -14.79 -33.62 41.54
C ILE A 143 -16.26 -33.33 41.84
N GLU A 144 -16.56 -32.69 42.97
CA GLU A 144 -17.72 -31.79 43.01
C GLU A 144 -17.40 -30.59 42.11
N ALA A 145 -18.37 -30.19 41.30
CA ALA A 145 -18.21 -29.24 40.20
C ALA A 145 -17.73 -27.85 40.67
N ALA A 146 -16.44 -27.70 40.91
CA ALA A 146 -15.80 -26.41 41.03
C ALA A 146 -15.50 -25.93 39.60
N ALA A 147 -16.29 -24.96 39.14
CA ALA A 147 -16.07 -24.25 37.90
C ALA A 147 -14.76 -23.43 38.00
N TYR A 148 -13.63 -24.09 37.77
CA TYR A 148 -12.34 -23.41 37.58
C TYR A 148 -12.28 -22.87 36.15
N GLY A 149 -12.34 -21.56 36.01
CA GLY A 149 -11.84 -20.84 34.83
C GLY A 149 -12.52 -21.13 33.49
N GLY A 150 -13.81 -21.46 33.47
CA GLY A 150 -14.57 -21.62 32.22
C GLY A 150 -14.36 -22.94 31.48
N ILE A 151 -13.71 -23.93 32.11
CA ILE A 151 -13.61 -25.28 31.56
C ILE A 151 -14.90 -26.04 31.89
N ALA A 152 -15.81 -26.16 30.91
CA ALA A 152 -16.97 -27.06 31.01
C ALA A 152 -16.58 -28.49 30.63
N ALA A 153 -15.63 -29.11 31.34
CA ALA A 153 -15.31 -30.52 31.15
C ALA A 153 -16.29 -31.37 31.98
N ARG A 154 -17.32 -31.93 31.34
CA ARG A 154 -18.15 -32.97 31.97
C ARG A 154 -17.37 -34.30 31.93
N VAL A 155 -16.60 -34.58 32.97
CA VAL A 155 -15.99 -35.90 33.17
C VAL A 155 -17.10 -36.88 33.54
N VAL A 156 -17.61 -37.64 32.57
CA VAL A 156 -18.46 -38.80 32.83
C VAL A 156 -17.59 -40.04 32.74
N ALA A 157 -17.12 -40.52 33.90
CA ALA A 157 -16.34 -41.76 34.08
C ALA A 157 -15.10 -41.89 33.18
N ALA A 158 -13.91 -41.70 33.76
CA ALA A 158 -12.66 -42.06 33.09
C ALA A 158 -12.65 -43.57 32.80
N SER A 159 -12.76 -43.94 31.52
CA SER A 159 -12.27 -45.23 31.04
C SER A 159 -10.75 -45.23 31.20
N GLU A 160 -10.16 -46.31 31.71
CA GLU A 160 -8.71 -46.45 31.94
C GLU A 160 -7.85 -46.24 30.68
N ASN A 161 -8.48 -46.18 29.49
CA ASN A 161 -7.84 -45.91 28.20
C ASN A 161 -8.48 -44.75 27.40
N GLY A 162 -9.30 -43.91 28.03
CA GLY A 162 -10.05 -42.84 27.34
C GLY A 162 -9.32 -41.50 27.34
N SER A 163 -8.79 -41.06 26.19
CA SER A 163 -8.35 -39.68 26.00
C SER A 163 -9.56 -38.74 26.02
N THR A 164 -9.65 -37.86 27.01
CA THR A 164 -10.65 -36.78 27.03
C THR A 164 -10.03 -35.57 26.35
N ALA A 165 -10.36 -35.33 25.08
CA ALA A 165 -9.94 -34.13 24.38
C ALA A 165 -10.64 -32.91 24.99
N VAL A 166 -9.87 -32.04 25.66
CA VAL A 166 -10.35 -30.74 26.12
C VAL A 166 -10.02 -29.72 25.03
N SER A 167 -11.03 -29.20 24.35
CA SER A 167 -10.88 -28.15 23.33
C SER A 167 -10.90 -26.77 23.99
N VAL A 168 -9.94 -25.92 23.65
CA VAL A 168 -9.98 -24.49 23.96
C VAL A 168 -10.83 -23.81 22.89
N GLU A 169 -11.81 -23.00 23.27
CA GLU A 169 -12.66 -22.30 22.31
C GLU A 169 -11.86 -21.29 21.47
N ASN A 170 -12.30 -21.08 20.24
CA ASN A 170 -11.72 -20.07 19.36
C ASN A 170 -12.02 -18.67 19.93
N LYS A 171 -10.99 -17.85 20.13
CA LYS A 171 -11.13 -16.44 20.49
C LYS A 171 -10.40 -15.57 19.47
N GLY A 172 -11.09 -14.59 18.90
CA GLY A 172 -10.53 -13.66 17.92
C GLY A 172 -11.50 -13.35 16.79
N GLY A 173 -11.00 -12.60 15.80
CA GLY A 173 -11.70 -12.34 14.54
C GLY A 173 -11.07 -13.11 13.37
N PRO A 174 -11.50 -12.85 12.13
CA PRO A 174 -11.00 -13.53 10.92
C PRO A 174 -9.51 -13.33 10.62
N GLU A 175 -8.83 -12.43 11.33
CA GLU A 175 -7.44 -12.04 11.07
C GLU A 175 -6.75 -11.62 12.37
N THR A 176 -5.46 -11.93 12.49
CA THR A 176 -4.59 -11.36 13.52
C THR A 176 -4.15 -9.96 13.10
N ARG A 177 -4.78 -8.92 13.64
CA ARG A 177 -4.50 -7.51 13.29
C ARG A 177 -3.99 -6.69 14.47
N PRO A 178 -2.71 -6.28 14.49
CA PRO A 178 -2.24 -5.24 15.40
C PRO A 178 -2.93 -3.90 15.12
N ARG A 179 -2.86 -2.97 16.08
CA ARG A 179 -3.30 -1.59 15.86
C ARG A 179 -2.55 -1.00 14.67
N ASN A 180 -3.28 -0.49 13.69
CA ASN A 180 -2.74 0.10 12.47
C ASN A 180 -3.55 1.35 12.07
N ALA A 181 -2.98 2.17 11.19
CA ALA A 181 -3.64 3.28 10.54
C ALA A 181 -3.56 3.09 9.02
N ALA A 182 -4.70 3.19 8.33
CA ALA A 182 -4.78 2.94 6.90
C ALA A 182 -4.47 4.20 6.09
N VAL A 183 -3.85 3.99 4.92
CA VAL A 183 -3.61 5.02 3.90
C VAL A 183 -4.11 4.51 2.54
N TYR A 184 -4.35 5.44 1.62
CA TYR A 184 -4.59 5.09 0.22
C TYR A 184 -3.25 4.85 -0.48
N TRP A 185 -3.08 3.66 -1.07
CA TRP A 185 -1.92 3.34 -1.88
C TRP A 185 -2.14 3.80 -3.32
N TYR A 186 -1.28 4.71 -3.79
CA TYR A 186 -1.25 5.14 -5.17
C TYR A 186 -0.02 4.59 -5.87
N ILE A 187 -0.17 4.21 -7.13
CA ILE A 187 0.92 3.75 -8.00
C ILE A 187 1.11 4.71 -9.17
N ARG A 188 2.38 5.02 -9.48
CA ARG A 188 2.74 5.88 -10.61
C ARG A 188 2.64 5.10 -11.91
N ILE A 189 1.86 5.58 -12.88
CA ILE A 189 1.63 4.90 -14.16
C ILE A 189 2.08 5.68 -15.41
N ASN A 190 2.29 7.01 -15.30
CA ASN A 190 2.88 7.87 -16.32
C ASN A 190 3.85 8.89 -15.71
#